data_AF-A0A2A5WVE2-F1
#
_entry.id   AF-A0A2A5WVE2-F1
#
_cell.length_a   1.000
_cell.length_b   1.000
_cell.length_c   1.000
_cell.angle_alpha   90.00
_cell.angle_beta   90.00
_cell.angle_gamma   90.00
#
_symmetry.space_group_name_H-M   'P 1'
#
loop_
_entity.id
_entity.type
_entity.pdbx_description
1 polymer ?
#
loop_
_entity_poly.entity_id
_entity_poly.type
_entity_poly.pdbx_seq_one_letter_code
_entity_poly.pdbx_strand_id
1 'polypeptide(L)'
;MHNPKELRRNNGLSLFSEGWGLYNEQLMLETGFYPNKKIKLRQLQLRLWRNARVIYDVGMHTGKLSYEDAISLMTDKVGFLRWAAQLEIDSSSSRPGYFIGYFMGMIEILEMREDYKKMKGENYNISDFHEKLLKIGNMPPSIMREALFN
;
A
#
# COMPACT_ATOMS: atom_id res chain seq x y z
N MET A 1 -6.79 -7.97 15.67
CA MET A 1 -7.85 -6.93 15.68
C MET A 1 -9.14 -7.52 16.22
N HIS A 2 -9.45 -7.32 17.50
CA HIS A 2 -10.73 -7.77 18.07
C HIS A 2 -11.72 -6.59 17.99
N ASN A 3 -12.47 -6.50 16.89
CA ASN A 3 -13.55 -5.53 16.78
C ASN A 3 -14.86 -6.20 17.24
N PRO A 4 -15.59 -5.65 18.22
CA PRO A 4 -16.81 -6.28 18.71
C PRO A 4 -17.91 -6.31 17.64
N LYS A 5 -17.89 -5.38 16.67
CA LYS A 5 -18.88 -5.30 15.59
C LYS A 5 -18.50 -6.22 14.43
N GLU A 6 -19.35 -7.20 14.14
CA GLU A 6 -19.15 -8.18 13.07
C GLU A 6 -18.96 -7.54 11.68
N LEU A 7 -19.78 -6.54 11.34
CA LEU A 7 -19.66 -5.83 10.06
C LEU A 7 -18.26 -5.24 9.84
N ARG A 8 -17.62 -4.72 10.90
CA ARG A 8 -16.26 -4.16 10.81
C ARG A 8 -15.16 -5.22 10.75
N ARG A 9 -15.46 -6.46 11.13
CA ARG A 9 -14.52 -7.59 10.96
C ARG A 9 -14.59 -8.16 9.55
N ASN A 10 -15.79 -8.22 8.98
CA ASN A 10 -16.05 -8.91 7.72
C ASN A 10 -15.98 -7.98 6.50
N ASN A 11 -16.07 -6.66 6.69
CA ASN A 11 -15.89 -5.69 5.62
C ASN A 11 -14.45 -5.16 5.65
N GLY A 12 -13.71 -5.39 4.57
CA GLY A 12 -12.31 -4.99 4.46
C GLY A 12 -12.02 -4.32 3.12
N LEU A 13 -11.26 -3.23 3.17
CA LEU A 13 -10.76 -2.53 1.99
C LEU A 13 -9.31 -2.95 1.73
N SER A 14 -8.96 -3.17 0.46
CA SER A 14 -7.58 -3.46 0.06
C SER A 14 -6.63 -2.34 0.47
N LEU A 15 -7.14 -1.10 0.48
CA LEU A 15 -6.38 0.09 0.81
C LEU A 15 -5.69 -0.02 2.19
N PHE A 16 -6.41 -0.41 3.24
CA PHE A 16 -5.78 -0.56 4.54
C PHE A 16 -4.98 -1.86 4.63
N SER A 17 -5.53 -3.00 4.19
CA SER A 17 -4.87 -4.30 4.41
C SER A 17 -3.56 -4.44 3.62
N GLU A 18 -3.59 -4.12 2.33
CA GLU A 18 -2.41 -4.18 1.46
C GLU A 18 -1.46 -3.02 1.76
N GLY A 19 -2.02 -1.83 2.02
CA GLY A 19 -1.25 -0.66 2.45
C GLY A 19 -0.48 -0.91 3.75
N TRP A 20 -1.09 -1.58 4.73
CA TRP A 20 -0.44 -1.97 5.98
C TRP A 20 0.71 -2.95 5.74
N GLY A 21 0.51 -3.98 4.91
CA GLY A 21 1.58 -4.92 4.56
C GLY A 21 2.78 -4.18 3.93
N LEU A 22 2.50 -3.32 2.97
CA LEU A 22 3.51 -2.58 2.25
C LEU A 22 4.16 -1.46 3.10
N TYR A 23 3.43 -0.88 4.06
CA TYR A 23 3.95 0.00 5.11
C TYR A 23 4.94 -0.75 6.02
N ASN A 24 4.64 -2.00 6.40
CA ASN A 24 5.54 -2.78 7.24
C ASN A 24 6.86 -3.11 6.53
N GLU A 25 6.85 -3.35 5.22
CA GLU A 25 8.10 -3.48 4.47
C GLU A 25 8.95 -2.20 4.56
N GLN A 26 8.32 -1.03 4.47
CA GLN A 26 8.99 0.26 4.65
C GLN A 26 9.49 0.44 6.09
N LEU A 27 8.70 0.06 7.10
CA LEU A 27 9.09 0.11 8.50
C LEU A 27 10.31 -0.78 8.79
N MET A 28 10.34 -2.00 8.26
CA MET A 28 11.48 -2.92 8.43
C MET A 28 12.77 -2.36 7.81
N LEU A 29 12.65 -1.59 6.73
CA LEU A 29 13.79 -0.86 6.19
C LEU A 29 14.32 0.19 7.18
N GLU A 30 13.42 0.94 7.82
CA GLU A 30 13.75 2.01 8.77
C GLU A 30 14.38 1.49 10.07
N THR A 31 14.03 0.28 10.50
CA THR A 31 14.58 -0.34 11.72
C THR A 31 15.96 -0.96 11.51
N GLY A 32 16.46 -1.02 10.28
CA GLY A 32 17.70 -1.71 9.95
C GLY A 32 17.56 -3.24 9.90
N PHE A 33 16.34 -3.77 9.82
CA PHE A 33 16.06 -5.22 9.82
C PHE A 33 16.70 -5.95 8.63
N TYR A 34 16.85 -5.28 7.48
CA TYR A 34 17.38 -5.95 6.29
C TYR A 34 18.87 -6.26 6.41
N PRO A 35 19.29 -7.53 6.21
CA PRO A 35 20.64 -7.98 6.54
C PRO A 35 21.71 -7.44 5.58
N ASN A 36 21.33 -6.99 4.38
CA ASN A 36 22.26 -6.47 3.38
C ASN A 36 21.56 -5.67 2.27
N LYS A 37 22.37 -4.99 1.44
CA LYS A 37 21.92 -4.18 0.30
C LYS A 37 21.16 -4.99 -0.76
N LYS A 38 21.41 -6.30 -0.92
CA LYS A 38 20.69 -7.13 -1.89
C LYS A 38 19.22 -7.31 -1.49
N ILE A 39 18.95 -7.56 -0.22
CA ILE A 39 17.56 -7.65 0.29
C ILE A 39 16.85 -6.30 0.18
N LYS A 40 17.54 -5.20 0.52
CA LYS A 40 17.01 -3.84 0.31
C LYS A 40 16.67 -3.58 -1.16
N LEU A 41 17.57 -3.94 -2.09
CA LEU A 41 17.31 -3.79 -3.52
C LEU A 41 16.10 -4.61 -3.97
N ARG A 42 15.97 -5.85 -3.48
CA ARG A 42 14.80 -6.69 -3.81
C ARG A 42 13.50 -6.08 -3.29
N GLN A 43 13.49 -5.53 -2.08
CA GLN A 43 12.33 -4.82 -1.56
C GLN A 43 11.99 -3.59 -2.41
N LEU A 44 12.98 -2.81 -2.86
CA LEU A 44 12.76 -1.67 -3.76
C LEU A 44 12.23 -2.11 -5.13
N GLN A 45 12.65 -3.27 -5.64
CA GLN A 45 12.09 -3.82 -6.87
C GLN A 45 10.62 -4.24 -6.68
N LEU A 46 10.30 -4.89 -5.55
CA LEU A 46 8.93 -5.26 -5.21
C LEU A 46 8.04 -4.02 -5.00
N ARG A 47 8.61 -2.96 -4.42
CA ARG A 47 8.00 -1.63 -4.30
C ARG A 47 7.68 -1.03 -5.67
N LEU A 48 8.65 -1.02 -6.59
CA LEU A 48 8.49 -0.48 -7.93
C LEU A 48 7.34 -1.15 -8.68
N TRP A 49 7.19 -2.46 -8.54
CA TRP A 49 6.04 -3.19 -9.06
C TRP A 49 4.72 -2.65 -8.47
N ARG A 50 4.58 -2.52 -7.14
CA ARG A 50 3.35 -2.01 -6.51
C ARG A 50 3.02 -0.58 -6.95
N ASN A 51 4.03 0.24 -7.20
CA ASN A 51 3.85 1.58 -7.73
C ASN A 51 3.32 1.55 -9.18
N ALA A 52 3.83 0.64 -10.02
CA ALA A 52 3.35 0.46 -11.38
C ALA A 52 1.86 0.07 -11.43
N ARG A 53 1.36 -0.64 -10.42
CA ARG A 53 -0.07 -0.99 -10.29
C ARG A 53 -0.97 0.22 -10.30
N VAL A 54 -0.58 1.31 -9.66
CA VAL A 54 -1.36 2.55 -9.66
C VAL A 54 -1.40 3.15 -11.06
N ILE A 55 -0.28 3.14 -11.78
CA ILE A 55 -0.15 3.73 -13.10
C ILE A 55 -0.99 2.96 -14.12
N TYR A 56 -0.79 1.63 -14.22
CA TYR A 56 -1.51 0.85 -15.22
C TYR A 56 -3.00 0.72 -14.90
N ASP A 57 -3.40 0.59 -13.62
CA ASP A 57 -4.81 0.37 -13.26
C ASP A 57 -5.64 1.61 -13.60
N VAL A 58 -5.21 2.78 -13.11
CA VAL A 58 -5.85 4.06 -13.43
C VAL A 58 -5.75 4.34 -14.92
N GLY A 59 -4.60 4.09 -15.54
CA GLY A 59 -4.37 4.32 -16.96
C GLY A 59 -5.34 3.54 -17.85
N MET A 60 -5.41 2.22 -17.67
CA MET A 60 -6.28 1.34 -18.46
C MET A 60 -7.75 1.65 -18.21
N HIS A 61 -8.16 1.78 -16.95
CA HIS A 61 -9.58 1.97 -16.62
C HIS A 61 -10.10 3.39 -16.89
N THR A 62 -9.21 4.35 -17.18
CA THR A 62 -9.58 5.68 -17.68
C THR A 62 -9.33 5.86 -19.18
N GLY A 63 -8.88 4.81 -19.88
CA GLY A 63 -8.59 4.85 -21.33
C GLY A 63 -7.34 5.65 -21.71
N LYS A 64 -6.47 5.97 -20.75
CA LYS A 64 -5.22 6.73 -20.97
C LYS A 64 -4.00 5.85 -21.27
N LEU A 65 -4.06 4.56 -20.92
CA LEU A 65 -3.09 3.56 -21.34
C LEU A 65 -3.82 2.44 -22.09
N SER A 66 -3.23 1.97 -23.19
CA SER A 66 -3.67 0.72 -23.79
C SER A 66 -3.18 -0.48 -22.98
N TYR A 67 -3.75 -1.65 -23.25
CA TYR A 67 -3.32 -2.92 -22.67
C TYR A 67 -1.83 -3.23 -22.95
N GLU A 68 -1.36 -2.97 -24.17
CA GLU A 68 0.04 -3.18 -24.55
C GLU A 68 0.98 -2.15 -23.91
N ASP A 69 0.53 -0.90 -23.70
CA ASP A 69 1.30 0.09 -22.95
C ASP A 69 1.48 -0.33 -21.49
N ALA A 70 0.44 -0.93 -20.88
CA ALA A 70 0.50 -1.46 -19.52
C ALA A 70 1.48 -2.64 -19.40
N ILE A 71 1.51 -3.55 -20.39
CA ILE A 71 2.52 -4.61 -20.45
C ILE A 71 3.92 -4.01 -20.61
N SER A 72 4.08 -3.06 -21.52
CA SER A 72 5.37 -2.41 -21.80
C SER A 72 5.91 -1.67 -20.57
N LEU A 73 5.02 -1.01 -19.80
CA LEU A 73 5.39 -0.42 -18.51
C LEU A 73 6.01 -1.46 -17.56
N MET A 74 5.39 -2.64 -17.47
CA MET A 74 5.83 -3.72 -16.60
C MET A 74 7.14 -4.37 -17.08
N THR A 75 7.33 -4.55 -18.39
CA THR A 75 8.58 -5.10 -18.93
C THR A 75 9.72 -4.10 -18.79
N ASP A 76 9.49 -2.85 -19.19
CA ASP A 76 10.57 -1.87 -19.42
C ASP A 76 10.97 -1.15 -18.14
N LYS A 77 10.02 -0.92 -17.22
CA LYS A 77 10.28 -0.18 -15.98
C LYS A 77 10.44 -1.10 -14.78
N VAL A 78 9.66 -2.18 -14.69
CA VAL A 78 9.69 -3.10 -13.53
C VAL A 78 10.66 -4.27 -13.77
N GLY A 79 10.90 -4.64 -15.03
CA GLY A 79 11.78 -5.73 -15.41
C GLY A 79 11.11 -7.11 -15.40
N PHE A 80 9.79 -7.15 -15.60
CA PHE A 80 9.08 -8.42 -15.73
C PHE A 80 9.33 -9.03 -17.11
N LEU A 81 9.32 -10.37 -17.19
CA LEU A 81 9.20 -11.05 -18.48
C LEU A 81 7.82 -10.74 -19.06
N ARG A 82 7.71 -10.61 -20.39
CA ARG A 82 6.45 -10.25 -21.05
C ARG A 82 5.27 -11.14 -20.64
N TRP A 83 5.46 -12.44 -20.57
CA TRP A 83 4.40 -13.37 -20.14
C TRP A 83 3.95 -13.13 -18.68
N ALA A 84 4.86 -12.75 -17.79
CA ALA A 84 4.54 -12.46 -16.40
C ALA A 84 3.85 -11.09 -16.26
N ALA A 85 4.26 -10.12 -17.07
CA ALA A 85 3.58 -8.83 -17.19
C ALA A 85 2.14 -9.03 -17.68
N GLN A 86 1.93 -9.85 -18.72
CA GLN A 86 0.60 -10.19 -19.23
C GLN A 86 -0.31 -10.74 -18.13
N LEU A 87 0.14 -11.76 -17.39
CA LEU A 87 -0.63 -12.36 -16.30
C LEU A 87 -1.01 -11.34 -15.20
N GLU A 88 -0.11 -10.42 -14.88
CA GLU A 88 -0.36 -9.34 -13.92
C GLU A 88 -1.43 -8.37 -14.43
N ILE A 89 -1.33 -7.94 -15.70
CA ILE A 89 -2.30 -7.02 -16.31
C ILE A 89 -3.67 -7.69 -16.46
N ASP A 90 -3.73 -8.97 -16.85
CA ASP A 90 -4.95 -9.75 -16.95
C ASP A 90 -5.65 -9.88 -15.60
N SER A 91 -4.89 -10.25 -14.56
CA SER A 91 -5.42 -10.34 -13.20
C SER A 91 -5.95 -8.99 -12.71
N SER A 92 -5.24 -7.90 -12.99
CA SER A 92 -5.63 -6.57 -12.55
C SER A 92 -6.87 -6.05 -13.25
N SER A 93 -6.99 -6.34 -14.55
CA SER A 93 -8.15 -5.96 -15.36
C SER A 93 -9.46 -6.59 -14.85
N SER A 94 -9.38 -7.76 -14.19
CA SER A 94 -10.53 -8.42 -13.57
C SER A 94 -10.99 -7.78 -12.25
N ARG A 95 -10.17 -6.92 -11.63
CA ARG A 95 -10.43 -6.30 -10.32
C ARG A 95 -10.01 -4.82 -10.30
N PRO A 96 -10.66 -3.95 -11.11
CA PRO A 96 -10.32 -2.54 -11.21
C PRO A 96 -10.25 -1.86 -9.84
N GLY A 97 -9.18 -1.12 -9.56
CA GLY A 97 -9.02 -0.36 -8.32
C GLY A 97 -8.72 -1.19 -7.07
N TYR A 98 -8.61 -2.51 -7.15
CA TYR A 98 -8.19 -3.32 -6.00
C TYR A 98 -6.69 -3.14 -5.71
N PHE A 99 -5.88 -3.26 -6.76
CA PHE A 99 -4.41 -3.34 -6.68
C PHE A 99 -3.72 -1.99 -6.42
N ILE A 100 -4.43 -0.87 -6.63
CA ILE A 100 -3.92 0.45 -6.22
C ILE A 100 -3.79 0.58 -4.69
N GLY A 101 -4.56 -0.23 -3.94
CA GLY A 101 -4.59 -0.18 -2.48
C GLY A 101 -3.27 -0.52 -1.80
N TYR A 102 -2.36 -1.21 -2.49
CA TYR A 102 -1.00 -1.43 -2.02
C TYR A 102 -0.25 -0.10 -1.81
N PHE A 103 -0.01 0.63 -2.89
CA PHE A 103 0.80 1.84 -2.83
C PHE A 103 0.02 3.01 -2.19
N MET A 104 -1.23 3.25 -2.63
CA MET A 104 -2.05 4.33 -2.08
C MET A 104 -2.30 4.13 -0.58
N GLY A 105 -2.58 2.90 -0.17
CA GLY A 105 -2.77 2.57 1.25
C GLY A 105 -1.55 2.82 2.11
N MET A 106 -0.36 2.47 1.62
CA MET A 106 0.87 2.79 2.33
C MET A 106 1.04 4.31 2.47
N ILE A 107 0.84 5.07 1.39
CA ILE A 107 1.00 6.53 1.41
C ILE A 107 0.07 7.14 2.46
N GLU A 108 -1.21 6.73 2.51
CA GLU A 108 -2.15 7.19 3.53
C GLU A 108 -1.66 6.90 4.95
N ILE A 109 -1.09 5.71 5.20
CA ILE A 109 -0.56 5.35 6.52
C ILE A 109 0.69 6.17 6.86
N LEU A 110 1.57 6.42 5.90
CA LEU A 110 2.77 7.24 6.09
C LEU A 110 2.39 8.69 6.39
N GLU A 111 1.43 9.25 5.66
CA GLU A 111 0.93 10.60 5.91
C GLU A 111 0.26 10.70 7.29
N MET A 112 -0.61 9.74 7.64
CA MET A 112 -1.19 9.66 9.00
C MET A 112 -0.12 9.58 10.08
N ARG A 113 0.96 8.81 9.86
CA ARG A 113 2.08 8.70 10.79
C ARG A 113 2.81 10.03 10.95
N GLU A 114 3.10 10.72 9.86
CA GLU A 114 3.79 12.01 9.89
C GLU A 114 2.94 13.10 10.56
N ASP A 115 1.64 13.13 10.28
CA ASP A 115 0.71 14.06 10.93
C ASP A 115 0.58 13.77 12.44
N TYR A 116 0.49 12.49 12.82
CA TYR A 116 0.50 12.06 14.23
C TYR A 116 1.79 12.43 14.94
N LYS A 117 2.93 12.27 14.27
CA LYS A 117 4.24 12.67 14.78
C LYS A 117 4.33 14.18 15.01
N LYS A 118 3.86 14.99 14.06
CA LYS A 118 3.80 16.46 14.21
C LYS A 118 2.92 16.86 15.39
N MET A 119 1.75 16.24 15.53
CA MET A 119 0.81 16.51 16.62
C MET A 119 1.41 16.17 17.99
N LYS A 120 2.16 15.06 18.11
CA LYS A 120 2.75 14.62 19.39
C LYS A 120 4.07 15.31 19.74
N GLY A 121 4.78 15.85 18.75
CA GLY A 121 6.07 16.51 18.95
C GLY A 121 7.07 15.60 19.64
N GLU A 122 7.67 16.09 20.74
CA GLU A 122 8.65 15.33 21.54
C GLU A 122 8.05 14.07 22.19
N ASN A 123 6.74 14.02 22.39
CA ASN A 123 6.04 12.86 22.98
C ASN A 123 5.68 11.79 21.94
N TYR A 124 6.16 11.90 20.69
CA TYR A 124 5.84 10.93 19.65
C TYR A 124 6.42 9.55 19.98
N ASN A 125 5.56 8.54 19.93
CA ASN A 125 5.94 7.14 20.00
C ASN A 125 5.26 6.37 18.85
N ILE A 126 6.08 5.67 18.06
CA ILE A 126 5.58 4.88 16.93
C ILE A 126 4.70 3.70 17.35
N SER A 127 4.98 3.07 18.49
CA SER A 127 4.17 1.97 19.03
C SER A 127 2.78 2.45 19.42
N ASP A 128 2.66 3.65 20.01
CA ASP A 128 1.35 4.26 20.32
C ASP A 128 0.55 4.55 19.04
N PHE A 129 1.21 5.09 18.01
CA PHE A 129 0.60 5.27 16.69
C PHE A 129 0.07 3.94 16.12
N HIS A 130 0.88 2.89 16.10
CA HIS A 130 0.47 1.57 15.59
C HIS A 130 -0.65 0.96 16.41
N GLU A 131 -0.59 1.05 17.73
CA GLU A 131 -1.64 0.53 18.61
C GLU A 131 -2.99 1.20 18.32
N LYS A 132 -3.01 2.53 18.21
CA LYS A 132 -4.22 3.28 17.90
C LYS A 132 -4.75 2.96 16.51
N LEU A 133 -3.89 2.97 15.50
CA LEU A 133 -4.26 2.66 14.12
C LEU A 133 -4.87 1.25 14.00
N LEU A 134 -4.26 0.26 14.66
CA LEU A 134 -4.72 -1.13 14.62
C LEU A 134 -6.01 -1.35 15.43
N LYS A 135 -6.26 -0.56 16.48
CA LYS A 135 -7.55 -0.55 17.21
C LYS A 135 -8.69 -0.01 16.36
N ILE A 136 -8.43 0.96 15.48
CA ILE A 136 -9.41 1.46 14.50
C ILE A 136 -9.76 0.34 13.50
N GLY A 137 -8.77 -0.40 13.02
CA GLY A 137 -8.98 -1.51 12.09
C GLY A 137 -9.21 -1.07 10.65
N ASN A 138 -9.61 -2.02 9.79
CA ASN A 138 -9.73 -1.80 8.34
C ASN A 138 -10.96 -0.94 8.01
N MET A 139 -10.75 0.36 7.78
CA MET A 139 -11.77 1.36 7.45
C MET A 139 -11.25 2.26 6.31
N PRO A 140 -12.10 3.06 5.64
CA PRO A 140 -11.63 4.07 4.70
C PRO A 140 -10.64 5.05 5.36
N PRO A 141 -9.58 5.52 4.67
CA PRO A 141 -8.58 6.41 5.27
C PRO A 141 -9.13 7.67 5.90
N SER A 142 -10.16 8.29 5.31
CA SER A 142 -10.81 9.47 5.87
C SER A 142 -11.39 9.20 7.27
N ILE A 143 -12.08 8.07 7.43
CA ILE A 143 -12.65 7.62 8.71
C ILE A 143 -11.54 7.22 9.69
N MET A 144 -10.46 6.63 9.20
CA MET A 144 -9.31 6.31 10.04
C MET A 144 -8.61 7.57 10.57
N ARG A 145 -8.41 8.57 9.71
CA ARG A 145 -7.84 9.87 10.08
C ARG A 145 -8.71 10.54 11.14
N GLU A 146 -10.00 10.65 10.90
CA GLU A 146 -10.96 11.19 11.87
C GLU A 146 -10.85 10.47 13.22
N ALA A 147 -10.87 9.14 13.23
CA ALA A 147 -10.77 8.35 14.46
C ALA A 147 -9.40 8.41 15.15
N LEU A 148 -8.33 8.74 14.44
CA LEU A 148 -6.97 8.83 14.98
C LEU A 148 -6.68 10.20 15.63
N PHE A 149 -7.31 11.26 15.12
CA PHE A 149 -7.07 12.65 15.52
C PHE A 149 -8.19 13.27 16.37
N ASN A 150 -9.32 12.59 16.53
CA ASN A 150 -10.31 12.88 17.56
C ASN A 150 -9.87 12.36 18.93
#